data_AF-A0A7S0NMV7-F1
#
_entry.id   AF-A0A7S0NMV7-F1
#
_cell.length_a   1.000
_cell.length_b   1.000
_cell.length_c   1.000
_cell.angle_alpha   90.00
_cell.angle_beta   90.00
_cell.angle_gamma   90.00
#
_symmetry.space_group_name_H-M   'P 1'
#
loop_
_entity.id
_entity.type
_entity.pdbx_description
1 polymer ?
#
loop_
_entity_poly.entity_id
_entity_poly.type
_entity_poly.pdbx_seq_one_letter_code
_entity_poly.pdbx_strand_id
1 'polypeptide(L)'
;ADPDGADPVGANRDGADPDGADLARDRRLRVGAAIAAEARDAVRSATGLRMSAGIAHNKMLAKLVSGLHKPDDQTTLPASHAAGTVSPLPVRALPGVGHGAERELVDRGVRTAADLRRVAGSEVCEWLGPRGGGKV
;
A
#
# COMPACT_ATOMS: atom_id res chain seq x y z
N ALA A 1 -14.22 -9.99 59.77
CA ALA A 1 -13.76 -8.97 58.81
C ALA A 1 -12.80 -9.67 57.88
N ASP A 2 -13.28 -10.00 56.70
CA ASP A 2 -12.52 -10.32 55.48
C ASP A 2 -13.04 -9.27 54.45
N PRO A 3 -12.36 -8.90 53.34
CA PRO A 3 -11.13 -9.47 52.76
C PRO A 3 -10.14 -8.43 52.17
N ASP A 4 -8.94 -8.87 51.76
CA ASP A 4 -8.27 -8.49 50.50
C ASP A 4 -6.94 -9.28 50.42
N GLY A 5 -6.75 -10.26 49.53
CA GLY A 5 -7.02 -10.20 48.09
C GLY A 5 -5.70 -9.86 47.39
N ALA A 6 -4.87 -10.86 47.12
CA ALA A 6 -4.66 -11.40 45.78
C ALA A 6 -3.67 -10.60 44.91
N ASP A 7 -2.54 -11.26 44.60
CA ASP A 7 -1.70 -11.25 43.41
C ASP A 7 -1.05 -9.95 42.87
N PRO A 8 0.22 -10.02 42.41
CA PRO A 8 0.84 -8.91 41.69
C PRO A 8 0.14 -8.71 40.33
N VAL A 9 -0.54 -7.56 40.21
CA VAL A 9 -1.21 -7.13 38.99
C VAL A 9 -0.20 -6.94 37.85
N GLY A 10 -0.29 -7.84 36.87
CA GLY A 10 -0.22 -7.50 35.46
C GLY A 10 1.12 -6.97 34.95
N ALA A 11 2.00 -7.89 34.55
CA ALA A 11 2.93 -7.61 33.47
C ALA A 11 2.12 -7.17 32.24
N ASN A 12 2.16 -5.88 31.90
CA ASN A 12 1.61 -5.39 30.65
C ASN A 12 2.51 -5.87 29.51
N ARG A 13 2.27 -7.10 29.04
CA ARG A 13 2.86 -7.67 27.84
C ARG A 13 2.09 -7.13 26.63
N ASP A 14 2.21 -5.84 26.35
CA ASP A 14 1.90 -5.28 25.03
C ASP A 14 3.05 -5.57 24.05
N GLY A 15 3.56 -6.79 24.10
CA GLY A 15 4.44 -7.35 23.09
C GLY A 15 3.59 -7.95 21.99
N ALA A 16 2.95 -7.11 21.18
CA ALA A 16 2.56 -7.54 19.85
C ALA A 16 3.86 -7.88 19.13
N ASP A 17 4.17 -9.17 19.02
CA ASP A 17 5.32 -9.65 18.27
C ASP A 17 5.20 -9.12 16.83
N PRO A 18 6.01 -8.11 16.46
CA PRO A 18 5.91 -7.49 15.14
C PRO A 18 6.16 -8.52 14.04
N ASP A 19 6.97 -9.54 14.33
CA ASP A 19 7.33 -10.60 13.39
C ASP A 19 6.14 -11.55 13.18
N GLY A 20 5.40 -11.88 14.24
CA GLY A 20 4.19 -12.70 14.17
C GLY A 20 3.05 -12.06 13.37
N ALA A 21 2.86 -10.74 13.51
CA ALA A 21 1.86 -10.00 12.75
C ALA A 21 2.21 -9.93 11.25
N ASP A 22 3.49 -9.77 10.92
CA ASP A 22 3.95 -9.72 9.54
C ASP A 22 3.91 -11.11 8.87
N LEU A 23 4.23 -12.19 9.60
CA LEU A 23 4.03 -13.56 9.11
C LEU A 23 2.57 -13.86 8.74
N ALA A 24 1.62 -13.44 9.58
CA ALA A 24 0.18 -13.62 9.31
C ALA A 24 -0.29 -12.79 8.11
N ARG A 25 0.22 -11.56 7.95
CA ARG A 25 -0.06 -10.70 6.79
C ARG A 25 0.52 -11.28 5.51
N ASP A 26 1.73 -11.82 5.55
CA ASP A 26 2.38 -12.47 4.40
C ASP A 26 1.66 -13.75 3.97
N ARG A 27 1.09 -14.49 4.92
CA ARG A 27 0.22 -15.64 4.59
C ARG A 27 -0.99 -15.20 3.75
N ARG A 28 -1.66 -14.09 4.11
CA ARG A 28 -2.80 -13.57 3.33
C ARG A 28 -2.36 -13.11 1.93
N LEU A 29 -1.19 -12.51 1.80
CA LEU A 29 -0.64 -12.14 0.49
C LEU A 29 -0.42 -13.36 -0.40
N ARG A 30 0.15 -14.45 0.14
CA ARG A 30 0.36 -15.69 -0.63
C ARG A 30 -0.95 -16.28 -1.14
N VAL A 31 -1.98 -16.31 -0.30
CA VAL A 31 -3.32 -16.75 -0.71
C VAL A 31 -3.89 -15.82 -1.79
N GLY A 32 -3.75 -14.51 -1.61
CA GLY A 32 -4.19 -13.54 -2.63
C GLY A 32 -3.46 -13.69 -3.97
N ALA A 33 -2.17 -14.06 -3.95
CA ALA A 33 -1.39 -14.31 -5.16
C ALA A 33 -1.88 -15.55 -5.91
N ALA A 34 -2.26 -16.63 -5.20
CA ALA A 34 -2.85 -17.81 -5.81
C ALA A 34 -4.21 -17.48 -6.46
N ILE A 35 -5.08 -16.78 -5.74
CA ILE A 35 -6.39 -16.34 -6.26
C ILE A 35 -6.21 -15.46 -7.50
N ALA A 36 -5.24 -14.54 -7.50
CA ALA A 36 -4.96 -13.68 -8.64
C ALA A 36 -4.50 -14.49 -9.86
N ALA A 37 -3.68 -15.53 -9.67
CA ALA A 37 -3.23 -16.40 -10.76
C ALA A 37 -4.41 -17.18 -11.35
N GLU A 38 -5.25 -17.78 -10.49
CA GLU A 38 -6.46 -18.49 -10.92
C GLU A 38 -7.42 -17.57 -11.69
N ALA A 39 -7.62 -16.34 -11.21
CA ALA A 39 -8.48 -15.36 -11.88
C ALA A 39 -7.93 -14.95 -13.26
N ARG A 40 -6.60 -14.78 -13.39
CA ARG A 40 -5.95 -14.48 -14.67
C ARG A 40 -6.12 -15.61 -15.67
N ASP A 41 -5.91 -16.85 -15.23
CA ASP A 41 -6.09 -18.04 -16.07
C ASP A 41 -7.55 -18.24 -16.47
N ALA A 42 -8.49 -18.00 -15.55
CA ALA A 42 -9.92 -18.06 -15.83
C ALA A 42 -10.34 -17.00 -16.87
N VAL A 43 -9.88 -15.75 -16.72
CA VAL A 43 -10.15 -14.68 -17.70
C VAL A 43 -9.56 -15.03 -19.07
N ARG A 44 -8.31 -15.52 -19.11
CA ARG A 44 -7.66 -15.94 -20.34
C ARG A 44 -8.41 -17.08 -21.02
N SER A 45 -8.85 -18.07 -20.25
CA SER A 45 -9.58 -19.23 -20.77
C SER A 45 -10.98 -18.87 -21.28
N ALA A 46 -11.68 -17.98 -20.58
CA ALA A 46 -13.05 -17.59 -20.94
C ALA A 46 -13.13 -16.56 -22.07
N THR A 47 -12.13 -15.68 -22.20
CA THR A 47 -12.19 -14.51 -23.09
C THR A 47 -11.07 -14.41 -24.11
N GLY A 48 -9.97 -15.17 -23.94
CA GLY A 48 -8.75 -15.01 -24.71
C GLY A 48 -7.93 -13.77 -24.34
N LEU A 49 -8.41 -12.91 -23.45
CA LEU A 49 -7.73 -11.68 -23.03
C LEU A 49 -6.72 -11.95 -21.92
N ARG A 50 -5.62 -11.19 -21.95
CA ARG A 50 -4.61 -11.18 -20.89
C ARG A 50 -4.88 -10.03 -19.94
N MET A 51 -4.63 -10.27 -18.65
CA MET A 51 -4.71 -9.22 -17.64
C MET A 51 -3.50 -9.29 -16.71
N SER A 52 -3.21 -8.16 -16.07
CA SER A 52 -2.19 -8.06 -15.03
C SER A 52 -2.82 -7.77 -13.68
N ALA A 53 -2.20 -8.24 -12.60
CA ALA A 53 -2.73 -8.12 -11.24
C ALA A 53 -1.70 -7.60 -10.25
N GLY A 54 -2.18 -6.96 -9.19
CA GLY A 54 -1.34 -6.47 -8.09
C GLY A 54 -1.93 -6.89 -6.75
N ILE A 55 -1.11 -7.44 -5.88
CA ILE A 55 -1.50 -8.00 -4.58
C ILE A 55 -0.66 -7.30 -3.51
N ALA A 56 -1.32 -6.62 -2.58
CA ALA A 56 -0.66 -5.88 -1.50
C ALA A 56 -1.58 -5.77 -0.27
N HIS A 57 -1.06 -5.23 0.83
CA HIS A 57 -1.82 -5.09 2.09
C HIS A 57 -2.85 -3.96 2.09
N ASN A 58 -2.90 -3.12 1.05
CA ASN A 58 -3.94 -2.10 0.87
C ASN A 58 -4.23 -1.84 -0.61
N LYS A 59 -5.36 -1.17 -0.86
CA LYS A 59 -5.89 -0.93 -2.21
C LYS A 59 -4.97 -0.04 -3.06
N MET A 60 -4.34 0.97 -2.45
CA MET A 60 -3.44 1.90 -3.13
C MET A 60 -2.21 1.17 -3.66
N LEU A 61 -1.54 0.42 -2.79
CA LEU A 61 -0.37 -0.38 -3.16
C LEU A 61 -0.71 -1.44 -4.19
N ALA A 62 -1.85 -2.15 -4.05
CA ALA A 62 -2.27 -3.15 -5.02
C ALA A 62 -2.49 -2.54 -6.41
N LYS A 63 -3.17 -1.38 -6.48
CA LYS A 63 -3.37 -0.65 -7.74
C LYS A 63 -2.06 -0.16 -8.34
N LEU A 64 -1.11 0.27 -7.52
CA LEU A 64 0.21 0.71 -7.95
C LEU A 64 0.97 -0.48 -8.57
N VAL A 65 1.11 -1.59 -7.84
CA VAL A 65 1.95 -2.72 -8.30
C VAL A 65 1.34 -3.50 -9.45
N SER A 66 0.01 -3.47 -9.63
CA SER A 66 -0.66 -4.04 -10.81
C SER A 66 -0.19 -3.49 -12.16
N GLY A 67 0.47 -2.32 -12.15
CA GLY A 67 1.00 -1.67 -13.36
C GLY A 67 2.47 -1.96 -13.64
N LEU A 68 3.24 -2.48 -12.67
CA LEU A 68 4.70 -2.49 -12.74
C LEU A 68 5.26 -3.51 -13.75
N HIS A 69 4.68 -4.70 -13.81
CA HIS A 69 5.14 -5.80 -14.67
C HIS A 69 4.17 -6.10 -15.82
N LYS A 70 3.50 -5.08 -16.36
CA LYS A 70 2.69 -5.27 -17.57
C LYS A 70 3.58 -5.59 -18.77
N PRO A 71 3.11 -6.39 -19.75
CA PRO A 71 1.81 -7.05 -19.82
C PRO A 71 1.80 -8.47 -19.22
N ASP A 72 0.60 -8.98 -18.91
CA ASP A 72 0.33 -10.40 -18.57
C ASP A 72 1.15 -10.98 -17.40
N ASP A 73 1.39 -10.16 -16.39
CA ASP A 73 2.02 -10.60 -15.14
C ASP A 73 1.23 -10.19 -13.89
N GLN A 74 1.60 -10.74 -12.74
CA GLN A 74 1.11 -10.32 -11.44
C GLN A 74 2.25 -9.96 -10.48
N THR A 75 2.01 -8.98 -9.62
CA THR A 75 3.01 -8.52 -8.64
C THR A 75 2.46 -8.61 -7.23
N THR A 76 3.15 -9.33 -6.36
CA THR A 76 2.85 -9.39 -4.92
C THR A 76 3.85 -8.52 -4.16
N LEU A 77 3.36 -7.58 -3.35
CA LEU A 77 4.17 -6.62 -2.59
C LEU A 77 4.06 -6.87 -1.08
N PRO A 78 5.09 -7.48 -0.45
CA PRO A 78 5.21 -7.58 1.01
C PRO A 78 5.29 -6.20 1.67
N ALA A 79 4.77 -6.08 2.90
CA ALA A 79 4.80 -4.84 3.69
C ALA A 79 6.24 -4.31 3.86
N SER A 80 7.18 -5.22 4.13
CA SER A 80 8.61 -4.91 4.30
C SER A 80 9.24 -4.23 3.09
N HIS A 81 8.72 -4.47 1.89
CA HIS A 81 9.24 -3.91 0.64
C HIS A 81 8.48 -2.67 0.17
N ALA A 82 7.31 -2.37 0.76
CA ALA A 82 6.42 -1.33 0.26
C ALA A 82 7.08 0.06 0.20
N ALA A 83 7.80 0.46 1.25
CA ALA A 83 8.47 1.75 1.28
C ALA A 83 9.56 1.86 0.20
N GLY A 84 10.36 0.82 0.01
CA GLY A 84 11.42 0.77 -1.00
C GLY A 84 10.87 0.77 -2.43
N THR A 85 9.77 0.06 -2.68
CA THR A 85 9.12 0.03 -4.00
C THR A 85 8.46 1.37 -4.34
N VAL A 86 7.83 2.04 -3.39
CA VAL A 86 7.06 3.27 -3.66
C VAL A 86 7.95 4.51 -3.73
N SER A 87 8.96 4.62 -2.87
CA SER A 87 9.80 5.83 -2.74
C SER A 87 10.39 6.37 -4.06
N PRO A 88 10.96 5.55 -4.96
CA PRO A 88 11.57 6.06 -6.19
C PRO A 88 10.55 6.40 -7.29
N LEU A 89 9.26 6.09 -7.11
CA LEU A 89 8.28 6.27 -8.15
C LEU A 89 7.95 7.75 -8.36
N PRO A 90 7.72 8.18 -9.61
CA PRO A 90 7.23 9.54 -9.88
C PRO A 90 5.87 9.74 -9.21
N VAL A 91 5.58 10.95 -8.74
CA VAL A 91 4.30 11.27 -8.08
C VAL A 91 3.09 10.90 -8.94
N ARG A 92 3.24 10.96 -10.27
CA ARG A 92 2.20 10.58 -11.24
C ARG A 92 1.81 9.11 -11.25
N ALA A 93 2.69 8.24 -10.74
CA ALA A 93 2.41 6.82 -10.57
C ALA A 93 1.54 6.54 -9.33
N LEU A 94 1.45 7.49 -8.39
CA LEU A 94 0.62 7.35 -7.19
C LEU A 94 -0.86 7.42 -7.56
N PRO A 95 -1.68 6.45 -7.12
CA PRO A 95 -3.13 6.54 -7.27
C PRO A 95 -3.67 7.82 -6.63
N GLY A 96 -4.48 8.58 -7.37
CA GLY A 96 -5.02 9.86 -6.93
C GLY A 96 -4.30 11.08 -7.51
N VAL A 97 -3.09 10.91 -8.04
CA VAL A 97 -2.34 11.99 -8.71
C VAL A 97 -2.66 12.01 -10.22
N GLY A 98 -3.52 12.94 -10.61
CA GLY A 98 -3.77 13.28 -12.02
C GLY A 98 -2.76 14.32 -12.55
N HIS A 99 -2.84 14.63 -13.86
CA HIS A 99 -1.91 15.57 -14.51
C HIS A 99 -1.84 16.95 -13.85
N GLY A 100 -2.99 17.49 -13.38
CA GLY A 100 -3.01 18.77 -12.69
C GLY A 100 -2.27 18.75 -11.35
N ALA A 101 -2.48 17.70 -10.56
CA ALA A 101 -1.80 17.53 -9.27
C ALA A 101 -0.30 17.23 -9.45
N GLU A 102 0.06 16.41 -10.44
CA GLU A 102 1.44 16.18 -10.83
C GLU A 102 2.15 17.50 -11.16
N ARG A 103 1.54 18.34 -12.01
CA ARG A 103 2.12 19.63 -12.38
C ARG A 103 2.35 20.52 -11.16
N GLU A 104 1.35 20.65 -10.29
CA GLU A 104 1.44 21.49 -9.08
C GLU A 104 2.57 21.05 -8.13
N LEU A 105 2.73 19.73 -7.97
CA LEU A 105 3.79 19.11 -7.17
C LEU A 105 5.17 19.30 -7.81
N VAL A 106 5.29 19.05 -9.12
CA VAL A 106 6.56 19.16 -9.85
C VAL A 106 7.04 20.61 -9.92
N ASP A 107 6.14 21.58 -10.09
CA ASP A 107 6.45 23.02 -10.07
C ASP A 107 7.06 23.46 -8.71
N ARG A 108 6.80 22.69 -7.64
CA ARG A 108 7.37 22.88 -6.29
C ARG A 108 8.55 21.97 -5.98
N GLY A 109 9.08 21.28 -6.98
CA GLY A 109 10.22 20.38 -6.84
C GLY A 109 9.89 18.99 -6.31
N VAL A 110 8.62 18.66 -6.10
CA VAL A 110 8.17 17.34 -5.64
C VAL A 110 7.97 16.42 -6.85
N ARG A 111 8.96 15.57 -7.14
CA ARG A 111 8.95 14.71 -8.33
C ARG A 111 8.67 13.26 -8.02
N THR A 112 9.09 12.79 -6.85
CA THR A 112 8.95 11.39 -6.41
C THR A 112 8.06 11.25 -5.20
N ALA A 113 7.60 10.02 -4.94
CA ALA A 113 6.90 9.71 -3.69
C ALA A 113 7.79 9.96 -2.45
N ALA A 114 9.12 9.77 -2.57
CA ALA A 114 10.05 10.12 -1.51
C ALA A 114 10.07 11.63 -1.23
N ASP A 115 9.99 12.47 -2.26
CA ASP A 115 9.92 13.93 -2.10
C ASP A 115 8.61 14.32 -1.43
N LEU A 116 7.50 13.75 -1.89
CA LEU A 116 6.16 14.04 -1.37
C LEU A 116 6.06 13.71 0.12
N ARG A 117 6.68 12.60 0.57
CA ARG A 117 6.73 12.22 1.99
C ARG A 117 7.44 13.23 2.90
N ARG A 118 8.23 14.16 2.35
CA ARG A 118 8.92 15.21 3.12
C ARG A 118 8.12 16.49 3.24
N VAL A 119 7.00 16.61 2.51
CA VAL A 119 6.10 17.77 2.55
C VAL A 119 5.03 17.55 3.61
N ALA A 120 4.66 18.59 4.36
CA ALA A 120 3.59 18.46 5.33
C ALA A 120 2.23 18.27 4.63
N GLY A 121 1.37 17.40 5.16
CA GLY A 121 0.05 17.15 4.57
C GLY A 121 -0.83 18.40 4.44
N SER A 122 -0.66 19.39 5.32
CA SER A 122 -1.33 20.69 5.24
C SER A 122 -0.91 21.47 3.99
N GLU A 123 0.38 21.46 3.64
CA GLU A 123 0.89 22.13 2.44
C GLU A 123 0.36 21.44 1.17
N VAL A 124 0.35 20.10 1.15
CA VAL A 124 -0.25 19.34 0.04
C VAL A 124 -1.74 19.65 -0.13
N CYS A 125 -2.48 19.81 0.97
CA CYS A 125 -3.89 20.22 0.95
C CYS A 125 -4.09 21.66 0.48
N GLU A 126 -3.19 22.58 0.84
CA GLU A 126 -3.20 23.95 0.35
C GLU A 126 -2.99 24.00 -1.17
N TRP A 127 -1.99 23.27 -1.68
CA TRP A 127 -1.64 23.29 -3.10
C TRP A 127 -2.68 22.59 -3.99
N LEU A 128 -3.16 21.42 -3.56
CA LEU A 128 -4.06 20.59 -4.36
C LEU A 128 -5.55 20.85 -4.07
N GLY A 129 -5.84 21.67 -3.06
CA GLY A 129 -7.18 21.91 -2.55
C GLY A 129 -7.79 20.71 -1.80
N PRO A 130 -8.96 20.89 -1.17
CA PRO A 130 -9.55 19.93 -0.23
C PRO A 130 -9.92 18.58 -0.86
N ARG A 131 -10.15 18.54 -2.18
CA ARG A 131 -10.48 17.28 -2.90
C ARG A 131 -9.25 16.51 -3.37
N GLY A 132 -8.13 17.21 -3.57
CA GLY A 132 -6.88 16.64 -4.07
C GLY A 132 -5.97 16.21 -2.94
N GLY A 133 -5.71 17.10 -1.98
CA GLY A 133 -4.74 16.84 -0.91
C GLY A 133 -5.16 15.76 0.08
N GLY A 134 -6.46 15.57 0.32
CA GLY A 134 -6.93 14.48 1.21
C GLY A 134 -6.78 13.06 0.63
N LYS A 135 -6.31 12.92 -0.61
CA LYS A 135 -6.14 11.64 -1.31
C LYS A 135 -4.69 11.26 -1.59
N VAL A 136 -3.76 12.18 -1.33
CA VAL A 136 -2.34 12.12 -1.72
C VAL A 136 -1.48 11.99 -0.47
#